data_AF-A0A9P8BDL5-F1
#
_entry.id   AF-A0A9P8BDL5-F1
#
_cell.length_a   1.000
_cell.length_b   1.000
_cell.length_c   1.000
_cell.angle_alpha   90.00
_cell.angle_beta   90.00
_cell.angle_gamma   90.00
#
_symmetry.space_group_name_H-M   'P 1'
#
loop_
_entity.id
_entity.type
_entity.pdbx_description
1 polymer ?
#
loop_
_entity_poly.entity_id
_entity_poly.type
_entity_poly.pdbx_seq_one_letter_code
_entity_poly.pdbx_strand_id
1 'polypeptide(L)'
;MILAAIHRRKADSKAKALATPRPADILAPKNPIILVHGLFGFDTLFGIINYWNDIPDALVAVGAEVFVARVPATSSVGTRAAALVTQIAKKYRGRSVHLIGYSMGGLDCRHLVTHMLDGAGFKVLSVTTIATPHRGSPAADVFVDTHITDVPGFRGLMNILPSGDGDGEAFASLSTSNCRAFNTFTPDVSGVRYFSWGASFIPGLIDTVIWGAPFRIINGKEGANDGMVSVSSARWGQYLGTIQGVNHTEIIGLKFNPRRTDVSNFIEGQAPFDHTSFFVKHASMLAKEVEG
;
A
#
# COMPACT_ATOMS: atom_id res chain seq x y z
N MET A 1 14.70 -40.82 -14.88
CA MET A 1 13.25 -40.54 -14.75
C MET A 1 12.90 -39.33 -13.87
N ILE A 2 13.78 -38.86 -12.97
CA ILE A 2 13.48 -37.74 -12.04
C ILE A 2 13.53 -36.35 -12.73
N LEU A 3 14.39 -36.15 -13.73
CA LEU A 3 14.51 -34.86 -14.44
C LEU A 3 13.28 -34.47 -15.27
N ALA A 4 12.54 -35.46 -15.80
CA ALA A 4 11.34 -35.23 -16.59
C ALA A 4 10.12 -34.83 -15.72
N ALA A 5 10.06 -35.31 -14.48
CA ALA A 5 9.02 -34.94 -13.52
C ALA A 5 9.18 -33.50 -13.00
N ILE A 6 10.42 -33.03 -12.86
CA ILE A 6 10.74 -31.63 -12.48
C ILE A 6 10.39 -30.67 -13.62
N HIS A 7 10.62 -31.07 -14.88
CA HIS A 7 10.24 -30.27 -16.05
C HIS A 7 8.72 -30.18 -16.24
N ARG A 8 7.96 -31.25 -15.96
CA ARG A 8 6.48 -31.18 -15.99
C ARG A 8 5.90 -30.29 -14.88
N ARG A 9 6.44 -30.33 -13.65
CA ARG A 9 6.01 -29.42 -12.57
C ARG A 9 6.31 -27.94 -12.86
N LYS A 10 7.42 -27.63 -13.56
CA LYS A 10 7.74 -26.27 -14.03
C LYS A 10 6.85 -25.79 -15.19
N ALA A 11 6.40 -26.71 -16.05
CA ALA A 11 5.45 -26.38 -17.11
C ALA A 11 4.05 -26.12 -16.55
N ASP A 12 3.60 -26.94 -15.57
CA ASP A 12 2.32 -26.74 -14.89
C ASP A 12 2.32 -25.51 -13.97
N SER A 13 3.47 -25.09 -13.42
CA SER A 13 3.58 -23.84 -12.66
C SER A 13 3.60 -22.59 -13.54
N LYS A 14 4.06 -22.69 -14.80
CA LYS A 14 3.95 -21.60 -15.78
C LYS A 14 2.51 -21.39 -16.26
N ALA A 15 1.67 -22.41 -16.24
CA ALA A 15 0.25 -22.32 -16.58
C ALA A 15 -0.62 -21.70 -15.46
N LYS A 16 -0.05 -21.38 -14.29
CA LYS A 16 -0.72 -20.67 -13.19
C LYS A 16 -0.14 -19.28 -12.90
N ALA A 17 0.75 -18.79 -13.76
CA ALA A 17 1.04 -17.36 -13.81
C ALA A 17 -0.24 -16.66 -14.28
N LEU A 18 -0.81 -15.83 -13.41
CA LEU A 18 -2.04 -15.07 -13.58
C LEU A 18 -2.13 -14.53 -15.02
N ALA A 19 -2.94 -15.18 -15.87
CA ALA A 19 -3.20 -14.69 -17.22
C ALA A 19 -3.63 -13.23 -17.10
N THR A 20 -2.88 -12.34 -17.74
CA THR A 20 -3.28 -10.94 -17.92
C THR A 20 -4.68 -10.95 -18.53
N PRO A 21 -5.73 -10.45 -17.82
CA PRO A 21 -7.06 -10.42 -18.38
C PRO A 21 -7.01 -9.67 -19.71
N ARG A 22 -7.70 -10.18 -20.73
CA ARG A 22 -7.84 -9.43 -21.98
C ARG A 22 -8.60 -8.14 -21.67
N PRO A 23 -8.40 -7.05 -22.42
CA PRO A 23 -9.10 -5.78 -22.17
C PRO A 23 -10.63 -5.91 -22.05
N ALA A 24 -11.23 -6.92 -22.68
CA ALA A 24 -12.66 -7.24 -22.60
C ALA A 24 -13.12 -7.83 -21.25
N ASP A 25 -12.20 -8.27 -20.38
CA ASP A 25 -12.49 -8.88 -19.08
C ASP A 25 -12.35 -7.89 -17.91
N ILE A 26 -12.02 -6.62 -18.18
CA ILE A 26 -11.91 -5.57 -17.16
C ILE A 26 -13.30 -4.98 -16.89
N LEU A 27 -13.72 -5.04 -15.62
CA LEU A 27 -14.97 -4.47 -15.14
C LEU A 27 -14.65 -3.35 -14.14
N ALA A 28 -15.13 -2.13 -14.38
CA ALA A 28 -15.01 -1.07 -13.39
C ALA A 28 -16.05 -1.23 -12.26
N PRO A 29 -15.66 -0.97 -10.99
CA PRO A 29 -16.62 -0.85 -9.90
C PRO A 29 -17.65 0.26 -10.14
N LYS A 30 -18.90 0.00 -9.77
CA LYS A 30 -20.01 0.96 -9.78
C LYS A 30 -19.86 1.97 -8.64
N ASN A 31 -19.20 1.58 -7.54
CA ASN A 31 -18.96 2.44 -6.39
C ASN A 31 -17.56 3.08 -6.44
N PRO A 32 -17.40 4.31 -5.91
CA PRO A 32 -16.14 5.04 -5.99
C PRO A 32 -15.00 4.32 -5.26
N ILE A 33 -13.80 4.39 -5.85
CA ILE A 33 -12.54 3.95 -5.24
C ILE A 33 -11.88 5.15 -4.59
N ILE A 34 -11.60 5.05 -3.28
CA ILE A 34 -10.88 6.05 -2.51
C ILE A 34 -9.44 5.57 -2.33
N LEU A 35 -8.48 6.28 -2.93
CA LEU A 35 -7.06 6.01 -2.77
C LEU A 35 -6.52 6.78 -1.56
N VAL A 36 -5.93 6.08 -0.59
CA VAL A 36 -5.45 6.64 0.68
C VAL A 36 -3.94 6.43 0.81
N HIS A 37 -3.19 7.53 0.74
CA HIS A 37 -1.73 7.50 0.73
C HIS A 37 -1.13 7.14 2.09
N GLY A 38 0.15 6.75 2.11
CA GLY A 38 0.90 6.45 3.32
C GLY A 38 1.55 7.67 4.00
N LEU A 39 2.58 7.38 4.79
CA LEU A 39 3.47 8.37 5.40
C LEU A 39 4.17 9.19 4.30
N PHE A 40 4.34 10.49 4.53
CA PHE A 40 4.89 11.45 3.55
C PHE A 40 4.12 11.51 2.23
N GLY A 41 2.82 11.24 2.24
CA GLY A 41 2.02 11.45 1.04
C GLY A 41 2.02 12.92 0.61
N PHE A 42 1.98 13.12 -0.69
CA PHE A 42 1.90 14.42 -1.35
C PHE A 42 0.98 14.29 -2.56
N ASP A 43 0.35 15.38 -3.00
CA ASP A 43 -0.41 15.34 -4.27
C ASP A 43 0.58 15.24 -5.44
N THR A 44 1.53 16.19 -5.46
CA THR A 44 2.60 16.24 -6.45
C THR A 44 3.87 16.78 -5.81
N LEU A 45 5.00 16.08 -5.97
CA LEU A 45 6.32 16.54 -5.55
C LEU A 45 6.95 17.37 -6.67
N PHE A 46 7.36 18.60 -6.34
CA PHE A 46 7.91 19.61 -7.27
C PHE A 46 7.01 19.94 -8.49
N GLY A 47 5.70 19.67 -8.41
CA GLY A 47 4.77 19.88 -9.52
C GLY A 47 4.89 18.90 -10.69
N ILE A 48 5.71 17.84 -10.56
CA ILE A 48 5.98 16.88 -11.64
C ILE A 48 5.82 15.40 -11.25
N ILE A 49 5.97 15.03 -9.97
CA ILE A 49 5.92 13.62 -9.55
C ILE A 49 4.64 13.41 -8.73
N ASN A 50 3.67 12.69 -9.30
CA ASN A 50 2.44 12.33 -8.60
C ASN A 50 2.67 11.13 -7.67
N TYR A 51 2.12 11.16 -6.46
CA TYR A 51 2.29 10.06 -5.51
C TYR A 51 1.69 8.75 -6.02
N TRP A 52 0.50 8.83 -6.61
CA TRP A 52 -0.16 7.72 -7.29
C TRP A 52 0.18 7.74 -8.79
N ASN A 53 1.45 7.62 -9.15
CA ASN A 53 1.95 7.83 -10.52
C ASN A 53 1.08 7.11 -11.59
N ASP A 54 0.27 7.85 -12.34
CA ASP A 54 -0.67 7.37 -13.38
C ASP A 54 -1.78 6.40 -12.93
N ILE A 55 -1.86 6.04 -11.64
CA ILE A 55 -2.84 5.07 -11.12
C ILE A 55 -4.28 5.61 -11.21
N PRO A 56 -4.59 6.86 -10.77
CA PRO A 56 -5.94 7.40 -10.88
C PRO A 56 -6.39 7.47 -12.34
N ASP A 57 -5.52 7.90 -13.25
CA ASP A 57 -5.83 8.03 -14.67
C ASP A 57 -6.10 6.66 -15.31
N ALA A 58 -5.31 5.64 -14.98
CA ALA A 58 -5.53 4.28 -15.46
C ALA A 58 -6.85 3.68 -14.97
N LEU A 59 -7.23 3.95 -13.71
CA LEU A 59 -8.52 3.52 -13.15
C LEU A 59 -9.70 4.26 -13.80
N VAL A 60 -9.57 5.57 -14.02
CA VAL A 60 -10.59 6.38 -14.72
C VAL A 60 -10.74 5.93 -16.18
N ALA A 61 -9.63 5.60 -16.85
CA ALA A 61 -9.64 5.14 -18.24
C ALA A 61 -10.43 3.84 -18.45
N VAL A 62 -10.56 3.00 -17.42
CA VAL A 62 -11.40 1.79 -17.46
C VAL A 62 -12.83 2.01 -16.95
N GLY A 63 -13.18 3.24 -16.59
CA GLY A 63 -14.54 3.64 -16.20
C GLY A 63 -14.79 3.66 -14.69
N ALA A 64 -13.77 3.52 -13.84
CA ALA A 64 -13.93 3.62 -12.40
C ALA A 64 -14.03 5.09 -11.94
N GLU A 65 -14.91 5.38 -11.00
CA GLU A 65 -14.89 6.66 -10.30
C GLU A 65 -13.81 6.63 -9.21
N VAL A 66 -12.86 7.58 -9.25
CA VAL A 66 -11.71 7.60 -8.33
C VAL A 66 -11.67 8.91 -7.55
N PHE A 67 -11.37 8.81 -6.26
CA PHE A 67 -11.03 9.93 -5.40
C PHE A 67 -9.71 9.68 -4.70
N VAL A 68 -8.73 10.55 -4.96
CA VAL A 68 -7.46 10.55 -4.22
C VAL A 68 -7.66 11.39 -2.97
N ALA A 69 -7.62 10.75 -1.80
CA ALA A 69 -7.77 11.44 -0.53
C ALA A 69 -6.48 12.14 -0.12
N ARG A 70 -6.61 13.30 0.51
CA ARG A 70 -5.48 14.06 1.06
C ARG A 70 -5.55 14.11 2.57
N VAL A 71 -4.69 13.37 3.25
CA VAL A 71 -4.63 13.34 4.72
C VAL A 71 -3.30 13.94 5.19
N PRO A 72 -3.20 14.47 6.42
CA PRO A 72 -1.95 15.05 6.92
C PRO A 72 -0.79 14.04 6.82
N ALA A 73 0.34 14.44 6.23
CA ALA A 73 1.34 13.50 5.76
C ALA A 73 2.09 12.78 6.89
N THR A 74 2.19 13.40 8.08
CA THR A 74 2.98 12.90 9.22
C THR A 74 2.21 12.81 10.55
N SER A 75 0.89 12.97 10.53
CA SER A 75 0.06 12.84 11.73
C SER A 75 -0.21 11.41 12.17
N SER A 76 -0.73 11.25 13.39
CA SER A 76 -1.27 9.97 13.88
C SER A 76 -2.38 9.38 12.98
N VAL A 77 -2.57 8.06 13.05
CA VAL A 77 -3.62 7.33 12.30
C VAL A 77 -5.03 7.88 12.58
N GLY A 78 -5.33 8.24 13.84
CA GLY A 78 -6.63 8.80 14.21
C GLY A 78 -6.91 10.15 13.55
N THR A 79 -5.94 11.05 13.59
CA THR A 79 -6.04 12.38 12.93
C THR A 79 -6.22 12.23 11.42
N ARG A 80 -5.44 11.33 10.80
CA ARG A 80 -5.52 11.07 9.35
C ARG A 80 -6.86 10.45 8.96
N ALA A 81 -7.38 9.50 9.75
CA ALA A 81 -8.69 8.90 9.53
C ALA A 81 -9.82 9.93 9.66
N ALA A 82 -9.76 10.86 10.62
CA ALA A 82 -10.78 11.91 10.77
C ALA A 82 -10.80 12.87 9.56
N ALA A 83 -9.63 13.23 9.04
CA ALA A 83 -9.52 14.01 7.80
C ALA A 83 -10.09 13.25 6.59
N LEU A 84 -9.85 11.93 6.52
CA LEU A 84 -10.39 11.05 5.48
C LEU A 84 -11.93 10.98 5.53
N VAL A 85 -12.52 10.76 6.71
CA VAL A 85 -13.98 10.75 6.90
C VAL A 85 -14.61 12.05 6.41
N THR A 86 -14.05 13.20 6.79
CA THR A 86 -14.57 14.50 6.42
C THR A 86 -14.65 14.68 4.90
N GLN A 87 -13.63 14.24 4.18
CA GLN A 87 -13.60 14.32 2.71
C GLN A 87 -14.61 13.39 2.05
N ILE A 88 -14.68 12.12 2.49
CA ILE A 88 -15.61 11.14 1.93
C ILE A 88 -17.05 11.55 2.24
N ALA A 89 -17.36 11.93 3.47
CA ALA A 89 -18.71 12.37 3.87
C ALA A 89 -19.19 13.59 3.07
N LYS A 90 -18.29 14.51 2.74
CA LYS A 90 -18.60 15.69 1.91
C LYS A 90 -18.89 15.31 0.45
N LYS A 91 -18.09 14.41 -0.14
CA LYS A 91 -18.18 14.10 -1.58
C LYS A 91 -19.15 12.95 -1.91
N TYR A 92 -19.32 12.00 -0.99
CA TYR A 92 -19.97 10.71 -1.21
C TYR A 92 -21.11 10.42 -0.23
N ARG A 93 -21.76 11.46 0.28
CA ARG A 93 -22.93 11.31 1.17
C ARG A 93 -23.99 10.42 0.53
N GLY A 94 -24.46 9.43 1.29
CA GLY A 94 -25.45 8.44 0.87
C GLY A 94 -24.93 7.34 -0.04
N ARG A 95 -23.66 7.37 -0.45
CA ARG A 95 -23.06 6.36 -1.33
C ARG A 95 -22.31 5.30 -0.53
N SER A 96 -22.01 4.20 -1.21
CA SER A 96 -21.06 3.20 -0.74
C SER A 96 -19.73 3.40 -1.46
N VAL A 97 -18.60 3.12 -0.82
CA VAL A 97 -17.25 3.32 -1.38
C VAL A 97 -16.33 2.13 -1.11
N HIS A 98 -15.29 1.99 -1.93
CA HIS A 98 -14.16 1.09 -1.69
C HIS A 98 -12.96 1.90 -1.21
N LEU A 99 -12.30 1.46 -0.14
CA LEU A 99 -11.05 2.07 0.32
C LEU A 99 -9.85 1.24 -0.16
N ILE A 100 -8.85 1.88 -0.75
CA ILE A 100 -7.55 1.27 -1.07
C ILE A 100 -6.47 2.10 -0.38
N GLY A 101 -5.96 1.55 0.72
CA GLY A 101 -4.89 2.16 1.52
C GLY A 101 -3.53 1.58 1.20
N TYR A 102 -2.57 2.44 0.91
CA TYR A 102 -1.17 2.04 0.71
C TYR A 102 -0.34 2.39 1.94
N SER A 103 0.56 1.49 2.36
CA SER A 103 1.44 1.70 3.51
C SER A 103 0.61 2.12 4.75
N MET A 104 0.95 3.22 5.42
CA MET A 104 0.19 3.77 6.55
C MET A 104 -1.30 4.03 6.23
N GLY A 105 -1.66 4.35 4.99
CA GLY A 105 -3.04 4.61 4.57
C GLY A 105 -3.99 3.44 4.80
N GLY A 106 -3.47 2.20 4.84
CA GLY A 106 -4.28 1.03 5.20
C GLY A 106 -4.65 0.99 6.69
N LEU A 107 -3.83 1.56 7.57
CA LEU A 107 -4.18 1.72 8.99
C LEU A 107 -5.25 2.79 9.15
N ASP A 108 -5.16 3.90 8.40
CA ASP A 108 -6.17 4.96 8.38
C ASP A 108 -7.54 4.40 7.96
N CYS A 109 -7.56 3.59 6.89
CA CYS A 109 -8.78 2.94 6.41
C CYS A 109 -9.40 2.02 7.48
N ARG A 110 -8.59 1.21 8.16
CA ARG A 110 -9.08 0.33 9.24
C ARG A 110 -9.60 1.14 10.42
N HIS A 111 -8.88 2.18 10.84
CA HIS A 111 -9.29 3.04 11.95
C HIS A 111 -10.61 3.74 11.64
N LEU A 112 -10.74 4.30 10.44
CA LEU A 112 -11.98 4.90 9.96
C LEU A 112 -13.15 3.92 10.03
N VAL A 113 -12.95 2.71 9.48
CA VAL A 113 -14.03 1.71 9.40
C VAL A 113 -14.50 1.29 10.78
N THR A 114 -13.57 1.03 11.70
CA THR A 114 -13.92 0.54 13.04
C THR A 114 -14.51 1.63 13.95
N HIS A 115 -13.98 2.85 13.88
CA HIS A 115 -14.23 3.86 14.92
C HIS A 115 -15.09 5.04 14.45
N MET A 116 -15.21 5.26 13.15
CA MET A 116 -15.71 6.53 12.62
C MET A 116 -16.80 6.40 11.55
N LEU A 117 -17.31 5.20 11.27
CA LEU A 117 -18.40 5.03 10.29
C LEU A 117 -19.77 5.41 10.82
N ASP A 118 -20.00 5.29 12.13
CA ASP A 118 -21.29 5.65 12.70
C ASP A 118 -21.56 7.15 12.50
N GLY A 119 -22.71 7.48 11.92
CA GLY A 119 -23.06 8.86 11.56
C GLY A 119 -22.26 9.49 10.40
N ALA A 120 -21.29 8.80 9.80
CA ALA A 120 -20.43 9.36 8.73
C ALA A 120 -21.19 9.69 7.43
N GLY A 121 -22.37 9.11 7.25
CA GLY A 121 -23.23 9.40 6.12
C GLY A 121 -22.81 8.75 4.80
N PHE A 122 -21.94 7.74 4.83
CA PHE A 122 -21.60 6.87 3.70
C PHE A 122 -21.35 5.44 4.21
N LYS A 123 -21.23 4.47 3.30
CA LYS A 123 -20.90 3.07 3.63
C LYS A 123 -19.56 2.68 3.03
N VAL A 124 -18.84 1.76 3.68
CA VAL A 124 -17.63 1.15 3.13
C VAL A 124 -17.94 -0.29 2.75
N LEU A 125 -17.71 -0.65 1.49
CA LEU A 125 -17.92 -2.02 0.98
C LEU A 125 -16.68 -2.89 1.19
N SER A 126 -15.50 -2.31 0.99
CA SER A 126 -14.25 -3.02 1.22
C SER A 126 -13.12 -2.09 1.66
N VAL A 127 -12.16 -2.68 2.37
CA VAL A 127 -10.84 -2.13 2.61
C VAL A 127 -9.82 -3.05 1.95
N THR A 128 -9.05 -2.50 1.00
CA THR A 128 -7.84 -3.15 0.50
C THR A 128 -6.64 -2.45 1.07
N THR A 129 -5.72 -3.20 1.68
CA THR A 129 -4.43 -2.68 2.11
C THR A 129 -3.30 -3.21 1.24
N ILE A 130 -2.37 -2.34 0.86
CA ILE A 130 -1.23 -2.70 0.02
C ILE A 130 0.04 -2.27 0.73
N ALA A 131 0.88 -3.25 1.07
CA ALA A 131 2.13 -3.03 1.82
C ALA A 131 1.92 -2.28 3.15
N THR A 132 0.78 -2.45 3.80
CA THR A 132 0.47 -1.79 5.07
C THR A 132 1.15 -2.51 6.24
N PRO A 133 1.89 -1.82 7.12
CA PRO A 133 2.53 -2.45 8.28
C PRO A 133 1.51 -2.75 9.39
N HIS A 134 0.62 -3.73 9.19
CA HIS A 134 -0.42 -4.05 10.19
C HIS A 134 0.15 -4.51 11.53
N ARG A 135 1.38 -5.03 11.54
CA ARG A 135 2.10 -5.43 12.76
C ARG A 135 3.30 -4.53 13.03
N GLY A 136 3.31 -3.35 12.41
CA GLY A 136 4.40 -2.38 12.45
C GLY A 136 5.55 -2.75 11.51
N SER A 137 6.60 -1.95 11.59
CA SER A 137 7.86 -2.18 10.87
C SER A 137 9.01 -2.23 11.88
N PRO A 138 9.83 -3.31 11.86
CA PRO A 138 11.04 -3.33 12.66
C PRO A 138 12.05 -2.22 12.31
N ALA A 139 11.98 -1.66 11.10
CA ALA A 139 12.74 -0.47 10.76
C ALA A 139 12.20 0.75 11.51
N ALA A 140 10.88 0.92 11.59
CA ALA A 140 10.26 2.01 12.36
C ALA A 140 10.60 1.93 13.86
N ASP A 141 10.71 0.73 14.44
CA ASP A 141 11.18 0.57 15.82
C ASP A 141 12.56 1.21 16.03
N VAL A 142 13.49 1.00 15.11
CA VAL A 142 14.84 1.61 15.19
C VAL A 142 14.76 3.14 15.08
N PHE A 143 13.89 3.68 14.24
CA PHE A 143 13.67 5.14 14.14
C PHE A 143 13.13 5.71 15.45
N VAL A 144 12.20 5.01 16.12
CA VAL A 144 11.63 5.42 17.41
C VAL A 144 12.67 5.29 18.53
N ASP A 145 13.34 4.15 18.63
CA ASP A 145 14.33 3.88 19.70
C ASP A 145 15.51 4.87 19.65
N THR A 146 15.88 5.33 18.47
CA THR A 146 16.98 6.30 18.28
C THR A 146 16.59 7.75 18.54
N HIS A 147 15.31 8.05 18.80
CA HIS A 147 14.80 9.41 19.06
C HIS A 147 15.19 10.42 17.97
N ILE A 148 15.33 9.95 16.72
CA ILE A 148 15.80 10.79 15.61
C ILE A 148 14.83 11.94 15.30
N THR A 149 13.54 11.76 15.62
CA THR A 149 12.49 12.78 15.52
C THR A 149 12.69 13.95 16.48
N ASP A 150 13.45 13.75 17.56
CA ASP A 150 13.73 14.79 18.56
C ASP A 150 14.96 15.62 18.20
N VAL A 151 15.72 15.20 17.18
CA VAL A 151 16.88 15.92 16.68
C VAL A 151 16.41 17.22 16.00
N PRO A 152 16.83 18.42 16.46
CA PRO A 152 16.36 19.69 15.91
C PRO A 152 16.57 19.83 14.40
N GLY A 153 17.69 19.29 13.88
CA GLY A 153 17.99 19.29 12.44
C GLY A 153 17.01 18.42 11.63
N PHE A 154 16.55 17.30 12.17
CA PHE A 154 15.55 16.45 11.52
C PHE A 154 14.19 17.13 11.48
N ARG A 155 13.75 17.74 12.59
CA ARG A 155 12.50 18.52 12.64
C ARG A 155 12.51 19.70 11.68
N GLY A 156 13.63 20.43 11.64
CA GLY A 156 13.84 21.53 10.71
C GLY A 156 13.77 21.08 9.25
N LEU A 157 14.38 19.93 8.91
CA LEU A 157 14.31 19.33 7.58
C LEU A 157 12.88 18.88 7.21
N MET A 158 12.15 18.27 8.14
CA MET A 158 10.77 17.84 7.86
C MET A 158 9.83 19.02 7.60
N ASN A 159 9.97 20.12 8.34
CA ASN A 159 9.13 21.31 8.17
C ASN A 159 9.31 22.01 6.81
N ILE A 160 10.45 21.82 6.13
CA ILE A 160 10.72 22.40 4.81
C ILE A 160 10.35 21.46 3.65
N LEU A 161 10.02 20.19 3.93
CA LEU A 161 9.57 19.26 2.91
C LEU A 161 8.09 19.53 2.58
N PRO A 162 7.66 19.32 1.32
CA PRO A 162 6.26 19.42 0.92
C PRO A 162 5.29 18.52 1.72
N SER A 163 5.83 17.54 2.44
CA SER A 163 5.13 16.59 3.31
C SER A 163 5.33 16.89 4.82
N GLY A 164 5.73 18.11 5.16
CA GLY A 164 5.99 18.56 6.54
C GLY A 164 4.75 18.87 7.37
N ASP A 165 3.55 18.57 6.88
CA ASP A 165 2.30 18.75 7.63
C ASP A 165 2.05 17.55 8.57
N GLY A 166 1.92 17.83 9.86
CA GLY A 166 1.53 16.85 10.87
C GLY A 166 2.19 17.05 12.24
N ASP A 167 1.85 16.17 13.18
CA ASP A 167 2.31 16.23 14.58
C ASP A 167 3.60 15.42 14.82
N GLY A 168 4.08 14.67 13.81
CA GLY A 168 5.28 13.84 13.89
C GLY A 168 5.05 12.45 14.49
N GLU A 169 3.82 12.13 14.93
CA GLU A 169 3.46 10.86 15.60
C GLU A 169 3.35 9.68 14.62
N ALA A 170 3.51 9.91 13.31
CA ALA A 170 3.40 8.84 12.33
C ALA A 170 4.45 7.74 12.52
N PHE A 171 5.70 8.07 12.85
CA PHE A 171 6.74 7.06 13.07
C PHE A 171 6.44 6.19 14.29
N ALA A 172 6.00 6.80 15.39
CA ALA A 172 5.52 6.08 16.55
C ALA A 172 4.34 5.17 16.18
N SER A 173 3.38 5.68 15.39
CA SER A 173 2.21 4.90 14.95
C SER A 173 2.58 3.63 14.16
N LEU A 174 3.74 3.61 13.49
CA LEU A 174 4.23 2.50 12.67
C LEU A 174 5.15 1.52 13.43
N SER A 175 5.44 1.76 14.71
CA SER A 175 6.21 0.82 15.52
C SER A 175 5.45 -0.50 15.73
N THR A 176 6.19 -1.58 15.95
CA THR A 176 5.61 -2.92 16.16
C THR A 176 4.77 -3.00 17.43
N SER A 177 5.13 -2.26 18.48
CA SER A 177 4.37 -2.17 19.72
C SER A 177 3.05 -1.42 19.51
N ASN A 178 3.08 -0.26 18.87
CA ASN A 178 1.89 0.56 18.64
C ASN A 178 0.92 -0.09 17.65
N CYS A 179 1.41 -0.69 16.57
CA CYS A 179 0.56 -1.45 15.65
C CYS A 179 -0.09 -2.68 16.32
N ARG A 180 0.60 -3.33 17.25
CA ARG A 180 0.03 -4.44 18.03
C ARG A 180 -1.11 -3.95 18.92
N ALA A 181 -0.92 -2.84 19.64
CA ALA A 181 -1.96 -2.21 20.44
C ALA A 181 -3.13 -1.74 19.55
N PHE A 182 -2.84 -1.10 18.43
CA PHE A 182 -3.82 -0.67 17.44
C PHE A 182 -4.74 -1.82 17.00
N ASN A 183 -4.18 -3.00 16.74
CA ASN A 183 -4.95 -4.17 16.33
C ASN A 183 -5.91 -4.67 17.40
N THR A 184 -5.58 -4.53 18.69
CA THR A 184 -6.47 -4.90 19.80
C THR A 184 -7.73 -4.03 19.81
N PHE A 185 -7.60 -2.75 19.48
CA PHE A 185 -8.72 -1.80 19.49
C PHE A 185 -9.36 -1.57 18.13
N THR A 186 -8.78 -2.09 17.04
CA THR A 186 -9.28 -1.87 15.68
C THR A 186 -9.59 -3.18 14.97
N PRO A 187 -10.55 -3.98 15.47
CA PRO A 187 -11.00 -5.20 14.80
C PRO A 187 -11.73 -4.89 13.50
N ASP A 188 -11.83 -5.90 12.63
CA ASP A 188 -12.61 -5.82 11.41
C ASP A 188 -14.11 -5.69 11.71
N VAL A 189 -14.81 -4.90 10.90
CA VAL A 189 -16.24 -4.65 11.03
C VAL A 189 -17.03 -5.58 10.13
N SER A 190 -18.05 -6.24 10.70
CA SER A 190 -18.94 -7.12 9.95
C SER A 190 -19.63 -6.40 8.80
N GLY A 191 -19.71 -7.06 7.64
CA GLY A 191 -20.28 -6.49 6.41
C GLY A 191 -19.30 -5.70 5.54
N VAL A 192 -18.09 -5.42 6.03
CA VAL A 192 -16.98 -4.86 5.22
C VAL A 192 -16.05 -5.99 4.80
N ARG A 193 -15.64 -6.01 3.52
CA ARG A 193 -14.66 -7.00 3.03
C ARG A 193 -13.24 -6.48 3.15
N TYR A 194 -12.33 -7.28 3.69
CA TYR A 194 -10.95 -6.90 3.91
C TYR A 194 -10.02 -7.72 3.04
N PHE A 195 -9.19 -7.04 2.24
CA PHE A 195 -8.18 -7.64 1.38
C PHE A 195 -6.81 -7.08 1.71
N SER A 196 -5.77 -7.87 1.50
CA SER A 196 -4.42 -7.30 1.49
C SER A 196 -3.45 -7.90 0.51
N TRP A 197 -2.49 -7.07 0.11
CA TRP A 197 -1.33 -7.41 -0.70
C TRP A 197 -0.06 -7.05 0.06
N GLY A 198 0.94 -7.93 -0.02
CA GLY A 198 2.32 -7.62 0.39
C GLY A 198 3.19 -7.40 -0.83
N ALA A 199 4.42 -6.94 -0.63
CA ALA A 199 5.45 -6.95 -1.64
C ALA A 199 6.76 -7.46 -1.06
N SER A 200 7.64 -7.98 -1.92
CA SER A 200 8.97 -8.39 -1.54
C SER A 200 9.96 -8.19 -2.66
N PHE A 201 11.17 -7.81 -2.29
CA PHE A 201 12.24 -7.60 -3.25
C PHE A 201 13.61 -8.00 -2.69
N ILE A 202 14.58 -8.16 -3.59
CA ILE A 202 16.00 -8.28 -3.22
C ILE A 202 16.69 -6.99 -3.70
N PRO A 203 17.32 -6.21 -2.79
CA PRO A 203 18.03 -4.99 -3.18
C PRO A 203 19.21 -5.28 -4.10
N GLY A 204 19.30 -4.56 -5.22
CA GLY A 204 20.53 -4.50 -6.02
C GLY A 204 21.55 -3.53 -5.43
N LEU A 205 22.69 -3.34 -6.12
CA LEU A 205 23.76 -2.43 -5.67
C LEU A 205 23.26 -0.99 -5.45
N ILE A 206 22.49 -0.44 -6.39
CA ILE A 206 21.96 0.93 -6.31
C ILE A 206 20.89 1.03 -5.21
N ASP A 207 20.02 0.03 -5.09
CA ASP A 207 18.94 0.02 -4.10
C ASP A 207 19.47 -0.11 -2.67
N THR A 208 20.65 -0.70 -2.50
CA THR A 208 21.30 -0.84 -1.18
C THR A 208 21.58 0.52 -0.54
N VAL A 209 21.80 1.58 -1.33
CA VAL A 209 22.04 2.93 -0.81
C VAL A 209 20.80 3.49 -0.13
N ILE A 210 19.61 3.27 -0.70
CA ILE A 210 18.35 3.84 -0.20
C ILE A 210 17.65 2.87 0.76
N TRP A 211 17.53 1.61 0.37
CA TRP A 211 16.71 0.60 1.05
C TRP A 211 17.53 -0.40 1.86
N GLY A 212 18.85 -0.44 1.70
CA GLY A 212 19.68 -1.53 2.22
C GLY A 212 19.69 -1.62 3.74
N ALA A 213 19.65 -0.50 4.46
CA ALA A 213 19.58 -0.50 5.92
C ALA A 213 18.21 -1.00 6.44
N PRO A 214 17.06 -0.39 6.10
CA PRO A 214 15.77 -0.86 6.59
C PRO A 214 15.45 -2.28 6.09
N PHE A 215 15.80 -2.64 4.85
CA PHE A 215 15.66 -4.00 4.34
C PHE A 215 16.37 -5.04 5.22
N ARG A 216 17.63 -4.80 5.60
CA ARG A 216 18.41 -5.74 6.42
C ARG A 216 17.84 -5.91 7.82
N ILE A 217 17.40 -4.81 8.44
CA ILE A 217 16.76 -4.82 9.76
C ILE A 217 15.50 -5.68 9.73
N ILE A 218 14.63 -5.44 8.75
CA ILE A 218 13.37 -6.17 8.61
C ILE A 218 13.65 -7.62 8.24
N ASN A 219 14.54 -7.88 7.28
CA ASN A 219 14.86 -9.23 6.85
C ASN A 219 15.42 -10.10 7.98
N GLY A 220 16.28 -9.54 8.83
CA GLY A 220 16.82 -10.25 9.99
C GLY A 220 15.78 -10.63 11.04
N LYS A 221 14.66 -9.88 11.15
CA LYS A 221 13.61 -10.11 12.15
C LYS A 221 12.38 -10.83 11.62
N GLU A 222 11.96 -10.52 10.39
CA GLU A 222 10.67 -10.92 9.82
C GLU A 222 10.78 -11.53 8.41
N GLY A 223 11.97 -11.55 7.80
CA GLY A 223 12.22 -12.15 6.50
C GLY A 223 11.82 -11.27 5.31
N ALA A 224 11.21 -11.87 4.28
CA ALA A 224 10.89 -11.21 3.02
C ALA A 224 10.11 -9.90 3.24
N ASN A 225 10.57 -8.82 2.59
CA ASN A 225 10.04 -7.48 2.77
C ASN A 225 10.24 -6.61 1.52
N ASP A 226 9.51 -5.51 1.46
CA ASP A 226 9.55 -4.53 0.37
C ASP A 226 10.54 -3.38 0.62
N GLY A 227 11.33 -3.47 1.69
CA GLY A 227 12.30 -2.45 2.10
C GLY A 227 11.83 -1.61 3.27
N MET A 228 10.52 -1.59 3.55
CA MET A 228 9.93 -0.84 4.67
C MET A 228 8.99 -1.70 5.51
N VAL A 229 8.34 -2.70 4.90
CA VAL A 229 7.32 -3.53 5.53
C VAL A 229 7.55 -4.99 5.14
N SER A 230 7.52 -5.88 6.12
CA SER A 230 7.59 -7.32 5.87
C SER A 230 6.30 -7.86 5.26
N VAL A 231 6.43 -8.94 4.50
CA VAL A 231 5.29 -9.68 3.95
C VAL A 231 4.37 -10.18 5.07
N SER A 232 4.93 -10.57 6.21
CA SER A 232 4.16 -11.02 7.38
C SER A 232 3.36 -9.88 8.02
N SER A 233 3.95 -8.67 8.13
CA SER A 233 3.26 -7.49 8.63
C SER A 233 2.16 -7.02 7.66
N ALA A 234 2.36 -7.16 6.34
CA ALA A 234 1.39 -6.77 5.30
C ALA A 234 0.12 -7.65 5.22
N ARG A 235 0.09 -8.82 5.85
CA ARG A 235 -1.04 -9.76 5.79
C ARG A 235 -2.21 -9.30 6.68
N TRP A 236 -3.38 -9.09 6.09
CA TRP A 236 -4.62 -8.76 6.80
C TRP A 236 -5.85 -9.20 5.99
N GLY A 237 -6.95 -9.53 6.67
CA GLY A 237 -8.16 -10.04 6.03
C GLY A 237 -7.86 -11.21 5.07
N GLN A 238 -8.49 -11.19 3.90
CA GLN A 238 -8.17 -12.11 2.81
C GLN A 238 -6.86 -11.67 2.12
N TYR A 239 -5.79 -12.41 2.38
CA TYR A 239 -4.51 -12.16 1.73
C TYR A 239 -4.53 -12.62 0.27
N LEU A 240 -4.40 -11.69 -0.67
CA LEU A 240 -4.51 -11.95 -2.11
C LEU A 240 -3.17 -12.33 -2.74
N GLY A 241 -2.05 -11.91 -2.16
CA GLY A 241 -0.73 -12.36 -2.59
C GLY A 241 0.42 -11.40 -2.27
N THR A 242 1.60 -11.78 -2.73
CA THR A 242 2.84 -11.00 -2.59
C THR A 242 3.35 -10.58 -3.96
N ILE A 243 3.46 -9.27 -4.20
CA ILE A 243 4.06 -8.70 -5.40
C ILE A 243 5.57 -8.95 -5.35
N GLN A 244 6.10 -9.69 -6.32
CA GLN A 244 7.51 -10.09 -6.35
C GLN A 244 8.37 -9.07 -7.10
N GLY A 245 9.60 -8.86 -6.62
CA GLY A 245 10.60 -8.01 -7.26
C GLY A 245 10.40 -6.51 -7.08
N VAL A 246 9.40 -6.10 -6.28
CA VAL A 246 8.93 -4.72 -6.16
C VAL A 246 9.21 -4.19 -4.75
N ASN A 247 9.94 -3.09 -4.66
CA ASN A 247 10.14 -2.38 -3.39
C ASN A 247 8.93 -1.49 -3.05
N HIS A 248 8.93 -0.93 -1.84
CA HIS A 248 7.79 -0.20 -1.29
C HIS A 248 7.25 0.89 -2.25
N THR A 249 8.11 1.74 -2.80
CA THR A 249 7.68 2.89 -3.63
C THR A 249 7.35 2.52 -5.07
N GLU A 250 7.93 1.44 -5.59
CA GLU A 250 7.62 0.93 -6.93
C GLU A 250 6.16 0.46 -7.06
N ILE A 251 5.52 0.09 -5.94
CA ILE A 251 4.10 -0.30 -5.88
C ILE A 251 3.20 0.82 -6.42
N ILE A 252 3.54 2.08 -6.12
CA ILE A 252 2.81 3.28 -6.54
C ILE A 252 3.45 3.96 -7.77
N GLY A 253 4.37 3.27 -8.44
CA GLY A 253 5.02 3.74 -9.67
C GLY A 253 6.20 4.70 -9.45
N LEU A 254 6.61 4.95 -8.21
CA LEU A 254 7.77 5.80 -7.90
C LEU A 254 9.06 5.00 -7.99
N LYS A 255 9.71 5.09 -9.16
CA LYS A 255 10.95 4.37 -9.48
C LYS A 255 12.19 5.26 -9.26
N PHE A 256 12.83 5.11 -8.11
CA PHE A 256 14.12 5.77 -7.84
C PHE A 256 15.30 5.12 -8.57
N ASN A 257 15.14 3.88 -9.04
CA ASN A 257 16.10 3.17 -9.86
C ASN A 257 15.43 2.69 -11.16
N PRO A 258 15.45 3.49 -12.24
CA PRO A 258 14.77 3.14 -13.48
C PRO A 258 15.32 1.89 -14.17
N ARG A 259 16.55 1.45 -13.85
CA ARG A 259 17.21 0.27 -14.45
C ARG A 259 16.88 -1.05 -13.74
N ARG A 260 16.25 -1.01 -12.57
CA ARG A 260 15.91 -2.19 -11.76
C ARG A 260 14.86 -3.08 -12.44
N THR A 261 13.92 -2.45 -13.13
CA THR A 261 12.91 -3.17 -13.93
C THR A 261 13.51 -3.85 -15.16
N ASP A 262 14.75 -3.55 -15.56
CA ASP A 262 15.41 -4.26 -16.65
C ASP A 262 16.31 -5.40 -16.15
N VAL A 263 17.14 -5.17 -15.13
CA VAL A 263 18.16 -6.15 -14.72
C VAL A 263 17.58 -7.35 -13.96
N SER A 264 16.63 -7.13 -13.05
CA SER A 264 15.98 -8.20 -12.28
C SER A 264 15.18 -9.12 -13.21
N ASN A 265 14.53 -8.51 -14.21
CA ASN A 265 13.72 -9.17 -15.21
C ASN A 265 14.55 -9.90 -16.29
N PHE A 266 15.74 -9.41 -16.60
CA PHE A 266 16.66 -10.10 -17.50
C PHE A 266 17.21 -11.41 -16.90
N ILE A 267 17.41 -11.44 -15.58
CA ILE A 267 17.90 -12.62 -14.86
C ILE A 267 16.77 -13.62 -14.56
N GLU A 268 15.56 -13.14 -14.24
CA GLU A 268 14.43 -13.99 -13.82
C GLU A 268 13.38 -14.25 -14.93
N GLY A 269 13.51 -13.62 -16.10
CA GLY A 269 12.60 -13.80 -17.23
C GLY A 269 11.16 -13.32 -17.01
N GLN A 270 10.95 -12.38 -16.07
CA GLN A 270 9.64 -11.78 -15.79
C GLN A 270 9.50 -10.43 -16.49
N ALA A 271 8.26 -10.01 -16.79
CA ALA A 271 8.01 -8.67 -17.29
C ALA A 271 8.09 -7.64 -16.14
N PRO A 272 8.46 -6.37 -16.42
CA PRO A 272 8.38 -5.28 -15.46
C PRO A 272 7.04 -5.25 -14.73
N PHE A 273 7.09 -5.05 -13.40
CA PHE A 273 5.88 -4.75 -12.65
C PHE A 273 5.25 -3.47 -13.20
N ASP A 274 4.00 -3.60 -13.62
CA ASP A 274 3.15 -2.50 -14.07
C ASP A 274 2.14 -2.19 -12.94
N HIS A 275 2.43 -1.10 -12.23
CA HIS A 275 1.62 -0.62 -11.13
C HIS A 275 0.20 -0.26 -11.61
N THR A 276 0.06 0.40 -12.76
CA THR A 276 -1.27 0.78 -13.28
C THR A 276 -2.14 -0.45 -13.59
N SER A 277 -1.58 -1.45 -14.29
CA SER A 277 -2.27 -2.71 -14.56
C SER A 277 -2.63 -3.46 -13.28
N PHE A 278 -1.79 -3.41 -12.24
CA PHE A 278 -2.09 -4.01 -10.95
C PHE A 278 -3.34 -3.39 -10.30
N PHE A 279 -3.41 -2.06 -10.22
CA PHE A 279 -4.57 -1.37 -9.65
C PHE A 279 -5.83 -1.57 -10.47
N VAL A 280 -5.75 -1.56 -11.81
CA VAL A 280 -6.89 -1.85 -12.70
C VAL A 280 -7.42 -3.27 -12.50
N LYS A 281 -6.55 -4.28 -12.42
CA LYS A 281 -6.97 -5.66 -12.15
C LYS A 281 -7.61 -5.81 -10.78
N HIS A 282 -7.06 -5.13 -9.76
CA HIS A 282 -7.62 -5.14 -8.41
C HIS A 282 -8.99 -4.47 -8.37
N ALA A 283 -9.17 -3.31 -9.03
CA ALA A 283 -10.47 -2.68 -9.19
C ALA A 283 -11.48 -3.62 -9.87
N SER A 284 -11.06 -4.36 -10.90
CA SER A 284 -11.93 -5.35 -11.53
C SER A 284 -12.30 -6.51 -10.63
N MET A 285 -11.41 -6.95 -9.74
CA MET A 285 -11.73 -7.91 -8.70
C MET A 285 -12.79 -7.34 -7.75
N LEU A 286 -12.67 -6.09 -7.31
CA LEU A 286 -13.66 -5.46 -6.43
C LEU A 286 -15.05 -5.43 -7.07
N ALA A 287 -15.14 -5.05 -8.35
CA ALA A 287 -16.41 -5.06 -9.08
C ALA A 287 -17.05 -6.45 -9.11
N LYS A 288 -16.26 -7.48 -9.49
CA LYS A 288 -16.76 -8.85 -9.66
C LYS A 288 -17.11 -9.50 -8.35
N GLU A 289 -16.24 -9.36 -7.35
CA GLU A 289 -16.35 -10.14 -6.13
C GLU A 289 -17.16 -9.41 -5.04
N VAL A 290 -17.10 -8.07 -4.96
CA VAL A 290 -17.75 -7.29 -3.89
C VAL A 290 -19.13 -6.79 -4.31
N GLU A 291 -19.26 -6.30 -5.55
CA GLU A 291 -20.50 -5.66 -6.01
C GLU A 291 -21.47 -6.63 -6.72
N GLY A 292 -20.92 -7.59 -7.48
CA GLY A 292 -21.69 -8.48 -8.36
C GLY A 292 -22.30 -7.77 -9.57
#